data_AF-L8B444-F1
#
_entry.id   AF-L8B444-F1
#
_cell.length_a   1.000
_cell.length_b   1.000
_cell.length_c   1.000
_cell.angle_alpha   90.00
_cell.angle_beta   90.00
_cell.angle_gamma   90.00
#
_symmetry.space_group_name_H-M   'P 1'
#
loop_
_entity.id
_entity.type
_entity.pdbx_description
1 polymer ?
#
loop_
_entity_poly.entity_id
_entity_poly.type
_entity_poly.pdbx_seq_one_letter_code
_entity_poly.pdbx_strand_id
1 'polypeptide(L)'
;LIPRVLDCLPQRIDHKSLLLALHMAAEAANPYFRLGYNSLGAFATINHLHFQAYYLAMPFPLEKAPSKKMVTTASGVKISELLSYPVRSLLFEGGSSMQDLSDTVSDACVCLQNNNIPFNILIADCGRQIFLMPQCYAEKQALGEVSPEVLETQVNPAVWEISG
;
A
#
# COMPACT_ATOMS: atom_id res chain seq x y z
N LEU A 1 2.94 6.77 11.88
CA LEU A 1 2.76 8.18 11.48
C LEU A 1 1.28 8.52 11.51
N ILE A 2 0.88 9.55 12.26
CA ILE A 2 -0.51 10.05 12.31
C ILE A 2 -0.47 11.50 11.80
N PRO A 3 -0.70 11.74 10.50
CA PRO A 3 -0.64 13.09 9.93
C PRO A 3 -1.77 13.95 10.47
N ARG A 4 -1.45 15.18 10.89
CA ARG A 4 -2.43 16.18 11.36
C ARG A 4 -3.40 15.60 12.41
N VAL A 5 -2.86 15.04 13.49
CA VAL A 5 -3.62 14.31 14.53
C VAL A 5 -4.82 15.08 15.10
N LEU A 6 -4.73 16.41 15.17
CA LEU A 6 -5.80 17.26 15.70
C LEU A 6 -6.94 17.51 14.70
N ASP A 7 -6.74 17.20 13.42
CA ASP A 7 -7.72 17.42 12.36
C ASP A 7 -8.73 16.26 12.25
N CYS A 8 -8.57 15.20 13.07
CA CYS A 8 -9.47 14.04 13.12
C CYS A 8 -9.75 13.42 11.73
N LEU A 9 -8.71 13.33 10.89
CA LEU A 9 -8.86 12.84 9.51
C LEU A 9 -9.30 11.37 9.50
N PRO A 10 -10.24 10.98 8.63
CA PRO A 10 -10.63 9.57 8.48
C PRO A 10 -9.48 8.75 7.90
N GLN A 11 -9.54 7.42 8.01
CA GLN A 11 -8.58 6.49 7.40
C GLN A 11 -8.75 6.45 5.86
N ARG A 12 -8.38 7.56 5.22
CA ARG A 12 -8.41 7.80 3.78
C ARG A 12 -7.14 8.53 3.35
N ILE A 13 -6.55 8.07 2.25
CA ILE A 13 -5.41 8.70 1.59
C ILE A 13 -5.84 10.00 0.90
N ASP A 14 -5.00 11.01 1.07
CA ASP A 14 -4.94 12.23 0.26
C ASP A 14 -3.49 12.48 -0.20
N HIS A 15 -3.30 13.36 -1.19
CA HIS A 15 -1.98 13.66 -1.74
C HIS A 15 -0.97 14.13 -0.69
N LYS A 16 -1.43 14.92 0.29
CA LYS A 16 -0.57 15.52 1.32
C LYS A 16 -0.05 14.49 2.32
N SER A 17 -0.92 13.59 2.77
CA SER A 17 -0.60 12.57 3.76
C SER A 17 0.28 11.47 3.19
N LEU A 18 0.04 11.05 1.93
CA LEU A 18 0.93 10.08 1.29
C LEU A 18 2.31 10.67 1.03
N LEU A 19 2.39 11.92 0.56
CA LEU A 19 3.67 12.60 0.37
C LEU A 19 4.46 12.69 1.68
N LEU A 20 3.80 13.01 2.79
CA LEU A 20 4.44 13.02 4.11
C LEU A 20 4.99 11.64 4.50
N ALA A 21 4.28 10.56 4.18
CA ALA A 21 4.78 9.21 4.40
C ALA A 21 6.02 8.92 3.53
N LEU A 22 6.05 9.37 2.28
CA LEU A 22 7.26 9.22 1.43
C LEU A 22 8.44 10.01 1.96
N HIS A 23 8.24 11.24 2.43
CA HIS A 23 9.30 12.00 3.09
C HIS A 23 9.82 11.26 4.33
N MET A 24 8.94 10.72 5.18
CA MET A 24 9.37 9.92 6.34
C MET A 24 10.22 8.71 5.93
N ALA A 25 9.83 7.98 4.88
CA ALA A 25 10.59 6.84 4.38
C ALA A 25 11.96 7.26 3.80
N ALA A 26 12.02 8.39 3.09
CA ALA A 26 13.26 8.92 2.54
C ALA A 26 14.22 9.40 3.64
N GLU A 27 13.72 10.12 4.65
CA GLU A 27 14.49 10.61 5.79
C GLU A 27 15.01 9.48 6.68
N ALA A 28 14.28 8.36 6.79
CA ALA A 28 14.77 7.17 7.48
C ALA A 28 16.03 6.59 6.82
N ALA A 29 16.25 6.88 5.52
CA ALA A 29 17.45 6.52 4.76
C ALA A 29 17.85 5.04 4.88
N ASN A 30 16.86 4.15 5.02
CA ASN A 30 17.07 2.72 5.22
C ASN A 30 16.10 1.91 4.35
N PRO A 31 16.59 1.07 3.41
CA PRO A 31 15.72 0.31 2.50
C PRO A 31 14.86 -0.74 3.22
N TYR A 32 15.24 -1.12 4.45
CA TYR A 32 14.52 -2.07 5.29
C TYR A 32 13.52 -1.43 6.26
N PHE A 33 13.45 -0.10 6.28
CA PHE A 33 12.40 0.63 6.96
C PHE A 33 11.22 0.80 6.01
N ARG A 34 10.05 0.31 6.41
CA ARG A 34 8.84 0.30 5.59
C ARG A 34 7.73 1.07 6.28
N LEU A 35 6.90 1.72 5.48
CA LEU A 35 5.62 2.24 5.94
C LEU A 35 4.49 1.43 5.32
N GLY A 36 3.52 1.06 6.15
CA GLY A 36 2.34 0.31 5.78
C GLY A 36 1.09 1.14 5.99
N TYR A 37 0.11 0.98 5.10
CA TYR A 37 -1.22 1.56 5.24
C TYR A 37 -2.28 0.52 4.93
N ASN A 38 -3.33 0.50 5.75
CA ASN A 38 -4.53 -0.30 5.56
C ASN A 38 -5.69 0.68 5.39
N SER A 39 -6.48 0.58 4.32
CA SER A 39 -7.75 1.29 4.22
C SER A 39 -8.86 0.58 5.00
N LEU A 40 -9.99 1.26 5.19
CA LEU A 40 -11.22 0.63 5.69
C LEU A 40 -11.62 -0.53 4.74
N GLY A 41 -11.98 -1.68 5.32
CA GLY A 41 -12.25 -2.92 4.57
C GLY A 41 -11.00 -3.72 4.16
N ALA A 42 -9.80 -3.18 4.38
CA ALA A 42 -8.52 -3.84 4.19
C ALA A 42 -7.75 -3.97 5.51
N PHE A 43 -8.48 -4.32 6.58
CA PHE A 43 -7.95 -4.57 7.92
C PHE A 43 -7.35 -3.34 8.63
N ALA A 44 -7.84 -2.14 8.32
CA ALA A 44 -7.71 -1.02 9.24
C ALA A 44 -8.59 -1.26 10.48
N THR A 45 -7.98 -1.21 11.67
CA THR A 45 -8.69 -1.43 12.95
C THR A 45 -9.28 -0.14 13.54
N ILE A 46 -8.80 1.04 13.11
CA ILE A 46 -9.23 2.33 13.64
C ILE A 46 -9.43 3.32 12.48
N ASN A 47 -10.50 4.12 12.55
CA ASN A 47 -10.87 5.12 11.54
C ASN A 47 -10.27 6.52 11.83
N HIS A 48 -8.99 6.58 12.19
CA HIS A 48 -8.22 7.83 12.18
C HIS A 48 -7.04 7.64 11.24
N LEU A 49 -6.69 8.64 10.43
CA LEU A 49 -5.61 8.52 9.44
C LEU A 49 -4.28 8.16 10.11
N HIS A 50 -3.77 6.96 9.81
CA HIS A 50 -2.47 6.51 10.28
C HIS A 50 -1.78 5.60 9.28
N PHE A 51 -0.45 5.69 9.29
CA PHE A 51 0.47 4.73 8.69
C PHE A 51 1.21 4.01 9.80
N GLN A 52 1.48 2.74 9.60
CA GLN A 52 2.29 1.90 10.46
C GLN A 52 3.72 1.87 9.92
N ALA A 53 4.70 1.60 10.78
CA ALA A 53 6.08 1.47 10.38
C ALA A 53 6.62 0.12 10.84
N TYR A 54 7.44 -0.50 10.01
CA TYR A 54 8.06 -1.78 10.35
C TYR A 54 9.50 -1.82 9.83
N TYR A 55 10.41 -2.29 10.68
CA TYR A 55 11.80 -2.51 10.33
C TYR A 55 12.12 -3.99 10.43
N LEU A 56 12.60 -4.53 9.32
CA LEU A 56 13.18 -5.87 9.26
C LEU A 56 14.29 -5.85 8.21
N ALA A 57 15.51 -6.18 8.62
CA ALA A 57 16.73 -6.17 7.82
C ALA A 57 16.77 -7.29 6.75
N MET A 58 15.63 -7.56 6.11
CA MET A 58 15.40 -8.55 5.07
C MET A 58 14.34 -7.98 4.10
N PRO A 59 14.46 -8.23 2.78
CA PRO A 59 13.39 -7.94 1.83
C PRO A 59 12.16 -8.83 2.07
N PHE A 60 10.96 -8.25 2.04
CA PHE A 60 9.74 -9.03 2.05
C PHE A 60 9.59 -9.83 0.74
N PRO A 61 8.86 -10.96 0.74
CA PRO A 61 8.48 -11.69 -0.46
C PRO A 61 7.92 -10.81 -1.58
N LEU A 62 7.06 -9.83 -1.26
CA LEU A 62 6.48 -8.89 -2.22
C LEU A 62 7.55 -8.05 -2.95
N GLU A 63 8.58 -7.59 -2.24
CA GLU A 63 9.67 -6.78 -2.82
C GLU A 63 10.55 -7.57 -3.80
N LYS A 64 10.55 -8.91 -3.68
CA LYS A 64 11.31 -9.81 -4.55
C LYS A 64 10.48 -10.32 -5.73
N ALA A 65 9.17 -10.08 -5.73
CA ALA A 65 8.30 -10.58 -6.77
C ALA A 65 8.65 -9.94 -8.12
N PRO A 66 8.74 -10.72 -9.21
CA PRO A 66 8.98 -10.14 -10.53
C PRO A 66 7.82 -9.23 -10.92
N SER A 67 8.10 -8.18 -11.68
CA SER A 67 7.08 -7.24 -12.15
C SER A 67 7.13 -7.07 -13.66
N LYS A 68 5.99 -6.74 -14.25
CA LYS A 68 5.87 -6.41 -15.66
C LYS A 68 5.32 -5.01 -15.82
N LYS A 69 6.14 -4.14 -16.42
CA LYS A 69 5.74 -2.77 -16.73
C LYS A 69 4.49 -2.76 -17.62
N MET A 70 3.48 -2.02 -17.20
CA MET A 70 2.25 -1.80 -17.95
C MET A 70 2.32 -0.46 -18.69
N VAL A 71 2.64 0.61 -17.97
CA VAL A 71 2.60 1.98 -18.50
C VAL A 71 3.64 2.86 -17.80
N THR A 72 4.00 3.96 -18.46
CA THR A 72 4.75 5.06 -17.85
C THR A 72 3.92 6.34 -17.99
N THR A 73 3.72 7.07 -16.90
CA THR A 73 3.00 8.36 -16.91
C THR A 73 3.82 9.43 -17.64
N ALA A 74 3.17 10.54 -18.01
CA ALA A 74 3.89 11.68 -18.58
C ALA A 74 4.94 12.28 -17.63
N SER A 75 4.73 12.15 -16.31
CA SER A 75 5.67 12.56 -15.27
C SER A 75 6.82 11.56 -15.05
N GLY A 76 6.83 10.42 -15.74
CA GLY A 76 7.90 9.42 -15.68
C GLY A 76 7.70 8.32 -14.63
N VAL A 77 6.54 8.25 -13.97
CA VAL A 77 6.21 7.18 -13.02
C VAL A 77 5.91 5.91 -13.80
N LYS A 78 6.64 4.84 -13.50
CA LYS A 78 6.42 3.50 -14.06
C LYS A 78 5.40 2.78 -13.20
N ILE A 79 4.40 2.21 -13.85
CA ILE A 79 3.37 1.38 -13.20
C ILE A 79 3.50 -0.02 -13.77
N SER A 80 3.71 -0.99 -12.89
CA SER A 80 3.91 -2.40 -13.22
C SER A 80 2.93 -3.27 -12.45
N GLU A 81 2.48 -4.38 -13.05
CA GLU A 81 1.81 -5.45 -12.30
C GLU A 81 2.85 -6.39 -11.68
N LEU A 82 2.60 -6.88 -10.47
CA LEU A 82 3.38 -7.99 -9.92
C LEU A 82 2.98 -9.31 -10.59
N LEU A 83 3.98 -10.12 -10.90
CA LEU A 83 3.85 -11.45 -11.46
C LEU A 83 4.19 -12.49 -10.40
N SER A 84 3.56 -13.67 -10.51
CA SER A 84 3.87 -14.83 -9.67
C SER A 84 3.79 -14.56 -8.15
N TYR A 85 2.96 -13.60 -7.75
CA TYR A 85 2.67 -13.29 -6.34
C TYR A 85 1.21 -13.61 -6.03
N PRO A 86 0.86 -14.18 -4.85
CA PRO A 86 -0.51 -14.59 -4.54
C PRO A 86 -1.51 -13.42 -4.51
N VAL A 87 -1.04 -12.21 -4.22
CA VAL A 87 -1.87 -11.00 -4.14
C VAL A 87 -1.64 -10.13 -5.36
N ARG A 88 -2.74 -9.76 -6.04
CA ARG A 88 -2.68 -8.81 -7.16
C ARG A 88 -2.23 -7.45 -6.66
N SER A 89 -1.15 -6.95 -7.23
CA SER A 89 -0.50 -5.73 -6.76
C SER A 89 0.02 -4.92 -7.93
N LEU A 90 -0.04 -3.60 -7.79
CA LEU A 90 0.62 -2.65 -8.67
C LEU A 90 1.86 -2.11 -7.97
N LEU A 91 2.97 -2.04 -8.70
CA LEU A 91 4.22 -1.42 -8.27
C LEU A 91 4.39 -0.09 -9.00
N PHE A 92 4.57 0.98 -8.23
CA PHE A 92 4.84 2.33 -8.69
C PHE A 92 6.27 2.72 -8.35
N GLU A 93 7.02 3.18 -9.35
CA GLU A 93 8.43 3.54 -9.23
C GLU A 93 8.80 4.72 -10.14
N GLY A 94 9.84 5.48 -9.78
CA GLY A 94 10.37 6.56 -10.60
C GLY A 94 9.55 7.85 -10.48
N GLY A 95 9.30 8.52 -11.61
CA GLY A 95 8.83 9.91 -11.63
C GLY A 95 9.99 10.90 -11.73
N SER A 96 9.68 12.13 -12.15
CA SER A 96 10.65 13.23 -12.22
C SER A 96 10.94 13.81 -10.83
N SER A 97 10.03 13.58 -9.88
CA SER A 97 10.12 13.97 -8.48
C SER A 97 9.38 12.97 -7.58
N MET A 98 9.65 13.03 -6.27
CA MET A 98 8.87 12.29 -5.26
C MET A 98 7.39 12.69 -5.27
N GLN A 99 7.10 13.96 -5.58
CA GLN A 99 5.73 14.45 -5.71
C GLN A 99 4.99 13.73 -6.83
N ASP A 100 5.63 13.53 -7.98
CA ASP A 100 5.00 12.82 -9.11
C ASP A 100 4.62 11.38 -8.75
N LEU A 101 5.51 10.68 -8.03
CA LEU A 101 5.25 9.33 -7.54
C LEU A 101 4.11 9.32 -6.51
N SER A 102 4.17 10.25 -5.53
CA SER A 102 3.13 10.41 -4.51
C SER A 102 1.77 10.70 -5.12
N ASP A 103 1.69 11.64 -6.05
CA ASP A 103 0.43 12.07 -6.66
C ASP A 103 -0.17 10.97 -7.52
N THR A 104 0.65 10.28 -8.30
CA THR A 104 0.20 9.13 -9.11
C THR A 104 -0.40 8.02 -8.25
N VAL A 105 0.25 7.68 -7.12
CA VAL A 105 -0.31 6.67 -6.20
C VAL A 105 -1.53 7.20 -5.47
N SER A 106 -1.53 8.47 -5.06
CA SER A 106 -2.67 9.10 -4.38
C SER A 106 -3.90 9.11 -5.27
N ASP A 107 -3.77 9.44 -6.56
CA ASP A 107 -4.85 9.40 -7.54
C ASP A 107 -5.45 8.00 -7.67
N ALA A 108 -4.59 6.97 -7.74
CA ALA A 108 -5.04 5.58 -7.75
C ALA A 108 -5.79 5.20 -6.46
N CYS A 109 -5.27 5.61 -5.30
CA CYS A 109 -5.93 5.38 -4.02
C CYS A 109 -7.27 6.11 -3.93
N VAL A 110 -7.34 7.37 -4.33
CA VAL A 110 -8.58 8.16 -4.37
C VAL A 110 -9.62 7.51 -5.28
N CYS A 111 -9.21 7.00 -6.44
CA CYS A 111 -10.07 6.23 -7.32
C CYS A 111 -10.65 4.99 -6.62
N LEU A 112 -9.81 4.17 -5.97
CA LEU A 112 -10.27 2.99 -5.23
C LEU A 112 -11.23 3.37 -4.09
N GLN A 113 -10.90 4.41 -3.32
CA GLN A 113 -11.72 4.91 -2.22
C GLN A 113 -13.10 5.42 -2.68
N ASN A 114 -13.18 6.06 -3.84
CA ASN A 114 -14.45 6.56 -4.38
C ASN A 114 -15.33 5.44 -4.94
N ASN A 115 -14.74 4.29 -5.25
CA ASN A 115 -15.44 3.09 -5.70
C ASN A 115 -15.64 2.06 -4.58
N ASN A 116 -15.35 2.42 -3.31
CA ASN A 116 -15.42 1.53 -2.16
C ASN A 116 -14.61 0.24 -2.31
N ILE A 117 -13.48 0.30 -3.01
CA ILE A 117 -12.56 -0.82 -3.15
C ILE A 117 -11.51 -0.71 -2.03
N PRO A 118 -11.47 -1.65 -1.07
CA PRO A 118 -10.42 -1.67 -0.07
C PRO A 118 -9.05 -1.93 -0.68
N PHE A 119 -8.00 -1.46 -0.02
CA PHE A 119 -6.62 -1.64 -0.44
C PHE A 119 -5.62 -1.48 0.72
N ASN A 120 -4.43 -2.00 0.51
CA ASN A 120 -3.25 -1.75 1.32
C ASN A 120 -2.18 -1.01 0.50
N ILE A 121 -1.28 -0.29 1.18
CA ILE A 121 -0.08 0.29 0.58
C ILE A 121 1.14 -0.17 1.37
N LEU A 122 2.17 -0.64 0.69
CA LEU A 122 3.52 -0.81 1.25
C LEU A 122 4.46 0.19 0.58
N ILE A 123 5.12 1.03 1.38
CA ILE A 123 6.18 1.94 0.95
C ILE A 123 7.51 1.33 1.38
N ALA A 124 8.38 1.03 0.41
CA ALA A 124 9.66 0.37 0.61
C ALA A 124 10.80 1.12 -0.10
N ASP A 125 12.03 0.62 0.07
CA ASP A 125 13.24 1.14 -0.57
C ASP A 125 13.42 2.67 -0.42
N CYS A 126 13.34 3.15 0.82
CA CYS A 126 13.42 4.58 1.16
C CYS A 126 12.35 5.44 0.44
N GLY A 127 11.17 4.88 0.17
CA GLY A 127 10.07 5.57 -0.52
C GLY A 127 10.13 5.54 -2.04
N ARG A 128 11.07 4.80 -2.64
CA ARG A 128 11.20 4.69 -4.10
C ARG A 128 10.28 3.64 -4.73
N GLN A 129 9.85 2.66 -3.94
CA GLN A 129 8.94 1.61 -4.37
C GLN A 129 7.66 1.68 -3.56
N ILE A 130 6.53 1.80 -4.25
CA ILE A 130 5.21 1.82 -3.61
C ILE A 130 4.36 0.72 -4.22
N PHE A 131 3.95 -0.23 -3.38
CA PHE A 131 3.05 -1.31 -3.75
C PHE A 131 1.64 -0.95 -3.33
N LEU A 132 0.70 -1.01 -4.26
CA LEU A 132 -0.73 -0.84 -4.02
C LEU A 132 -1.44 -2.17 -4.26
N MET A 133 -2.13 -2.67 -3.24
CA MET A 133 -2.79 -3.98 -3.24
C MET A 133 -4.28 -3.81 -3.01
N PRO A 134 -5.11 -3.76 -4.07
CA PRO A 134 -6.56 -3.82 -3.92
C PRO A 134 -6.99 -5.13 -3.24
N GLN A 135 -7.92 -5.04 -2.30
CA GLN A 135 -8.40 -6.13 -1.46
C GLN A 135 -9.89 -6.40 -1.68
N CYS A 136 -10.24 -7.67 -1.64
CA CYS A 136 -11.63 -8.14 -1.63
C CYS A 136 -11.87 -9.20 -0.55
N TYR A 137 -10.91 -9.44 0.35
CA TYR A 137 -11.00 -10.54 1.32
C TYR A 137 -12.21 -10.40 2.25
N ALA A 138 -12.43 -9.23 2.86
CA ALA A 138 -13.53 -9.03 3.81
C ALA A 138 -14.91 -9.20 3.13
N GLU A 139 -15.04 -8.71 1.90
CA GLU A 139 -16.24 -8.89 1.08
C GLU A 139 -16.47 -10.38 0.76
N LYS A 140 -15.44 -11.05 0.25
CA LYS A 140 -15.51 -12.49 -0.05
C LYS A 140 -15.79 -13.34 1.18
N GLN A 141 -15.24 -12.96 2.33
CA GLN A 141 -15.50 -13.65 3.59
C GLN A 141 -16.97 -13.50 4.00
N ALA A 142 -17.53 -12.30 3.88
CA ALA A 142 -18.95 -12.05 4.15
C ALA A 142 -19.88 -12.81 3.19
N LEU A 143 -19.44 -13.03 1.95
CA LEU A 143 -20.17 -13.81 0.94
C LEU A 143 -19.94 -15.33 1.04
N GLY A 144 -19.04 -15.79 1.92
CA GLY A 144 -18.70 -17.21 2.04
C GLY A 144 -17.86 -17.77 0.89
N GLU A 145 -17.17 -16.91 0.15
CA GLU A 145 -16.36 -17.26 -1.03
C GLU A 145 -14.88 -17.55 -0.71
N VAL A 146 -14.47 -17.34 0.55
CA VAL A 146 -13.10 -17.65 1.01
C VAL A 146 -13.01 -19.15 1.33
N SER A 147 -11.94 -19.80 0.87
CA SER A 147 -11.76 -21.24 1.11
C SER A 147 -11.57 -21.56 2.59
N PRO A 148 -12.02 -22.75 3.06
CA PRO A 148 -11.83 -23.17 4.45
C PRO A 148 -10.37 -23.16 4.89
N GLU A 149 -9.46 -23.61 4.02
CA GLU A 149 -8.01 -23.60 4.29
C GLU A 149 -7.50 -22.20 4.64
N VAL A 150 -7.96 -21.17 3.92
CA VAL A 150 -7.55 -19.78 4.21
C VAL A 150 -8.19 -19.28 5.50
N LEU A 151 -9.45 -19.62 5.78
CA LEU A 151 -10.12 -19.25 7.03
C LEU A 151 -9.46 -19.89 8.26
N GLU A 152 -9.03 -21.15 8.13
CA GLU A 152 -8.36 -21.91 9.19
C GLU A 152 -7.01 -21.32 9.59
N THR A 153 -6.36 -20.56 8.71
CA THR A 153 -5.13 -19.83 9.07
C THR A 153 -5.35 -18.80 10.18
N GLN A 154 -6.58 -18.28 10.32
CA GLN A 154 -6.93 -17.16 11.21
C GLN A 154 -6.08 -15.90 10.97
N VAL A 155 -5.44 -15.79 9.81
CA VAL A 155 -4.62 -14.65 9.43
C VAL A 155 -5.51 -13.59 8.78
N ASN A 156 -5.48 -12.40 9.35
CA ASN A 156 -6.06 -11.22 8.73
C ASN A 156 -5.08 -10.65 7.70
N PRO A 157 -5.42 -10.57 6.41
CA PRO A 157 -4.52 -10.08 5.37
C PRO A 157 -4.37 -8.55 5.39
N ALA A 158 -3.82 -8.01 6.47
CA ALA A 158 -3.36 -6.62 6.51
C ALA A 158 -2.03 -6.47 5.75
N VAL A 159 -1.56 -5.22 5.61
CA VAL A 159 -0.39 -4.89 4.77
C VAL A 159 0.84 -5.75 5.07
N TRP A 160 1.10 -6.09 6.34
CA TRP A 160 2.29 -6.85 6.71
C TRP A 160 2.17 -8.31 6.28
N GLU A 161 1.03 -8.94 6.56
CA GLU A 161 0.76 -10.34 6.24
C GLU A 161 0.74 -10.60 4.73
N ILE A 162 0.23 -9.65 3.94
CA ILE A 162 0.18 -9.81 2.48
C ILE A 162 1.47 -9.43 1.78
N SER A 163 2.33 -8.65 2.42
CA SER A 163 3.63 -8.29 1.85
C SER A 163 4.70 -9.36 2.14
N GLY A 164 4.51 -10.11 3.23
CA GLY A 164 5.20 -11.35 3.58
C GLY A 164 6.39 -11.20 4.54
#